data_AF-A0A8X7N9M7-F1
#
_entry.id   AF-A0A8X7N9M7-F1
#
_cell.length_a   1.000
_cell.length_b   1.000
_cell.length_c   1.000
_cell.angle_alpha   90.00
_cell.angle_beta   90.00
_cell.angle_gamma   90.00
#
_symmetry.space_group_name_H-M   'P 1'
#
loop_
_entity.id
_entity.type
_entity.pdbx_description
1 polymer ?
#
loop_
_entity_poly.entity_id
_entity_poly.type
_entity_poly.pdbx_seq_one_letter_code
_entity_poly.pdbx_strand_id
1 'polypeptide(L)'
;MVVSILAPVAYIGTLIIALLAFSRVYRKRKAEAFAKGHTPWFESHPERDVYQTLIAAQNDQIPEEVLKAALLSRAMTDVRRIIRMRDDKQALAVLAQKGSIGDETMTNFAHAEKELEAEILDVVSEANTYREGWGQIIFPTASEMVAHLKHKEIYYGIQAQRQAEVEALEKAGKPIPKPTIEMPPLVTPPGTTIQVQAANEGGQHSITQMSISNPEDGTAPAIEGDGLGDSTQSSPSSQKQSPKQNKKSAAAKAKAAISAGKSKLAATVADEDEDEEEDA
;
A
#
# COMPACT_ATOMS: atom_id res chain seq x y z
N MET A 1 11.28 -3.66 67.55
CA MET A 1 10.27 -2.94 66.72
C MET A 1 10.54 -3.09 65.22
N VAL A 2 11.79 -2.94 64.74
CA VAL A 2 12.14 -3.04 63.30
C VAL A 2 11.94 -4.43 62.67
N VAL A 3 12.17 -5.52 63.41
CA VAL A 3 12.07 -6.89 62.88
C VAL A 3 10.62 -7.28 62.51
N SER A 4 9.62 -6.73 63.20
CA SER A 4 8.20 -7.04 62.95
C SER A 4 7.66 -6.40 61.68
N ILE A 5 8.18 -5.23 61.28
CA ILE A 5 7.83 -4.55 60.03
C ILE A 5 8.65 -5.10 58.84
N LEU A 6 9.89 -5.54 59.10
CA LEU A 6 10.80 -5.99 58.05
C LEU A 6 10.39 -7.35 57.49
N ALA A 7 9.88 -8.26 58.33
CA ALA A 7 9.43 -9.59 57.88
C ALA A 7 8.32 -9.54 56.79
N PRO A 8 7.21 -8.79 56.94
CA PRO A 8 6.19 -8.69 55.88
C PRO A 8 6.69 -7.94 54.65
N VAL A 9 7.53 -6.91 54.81
CA VAL A 9 8.10 -6.18 53.67
C VAL A 9 9.07 -7.07 52.86
N ALA A 10 9.92 -7.84 53.54
CA ALA A 10 10.81 -8.78 52.89
C ALA A 10 10.04 -9.88 52.16
N TYR A 11 8.94 -10.38 52.74
CA TYR A 11 8.06 -11.36 52.09
C TYR A 11 7.41 -10.83 50.80
N ILE A 12 6.92 -9.59 50.83
CA ILE A 12 6.37 -8.96 49.62
C ILE A 12 7.48 -8.72 48.60
N GLY A 13 8.66 -8.28 49.03
CA GLY A 13 9.82 -8.07 48.17
C GLY A 13 10.25 -9.35 47.44
N THR A 14 10.34 -10.48 48.15
CA THR A 14 10.69 -11.77 47.53
C THR A 14 9.61 -12.24 46.56
N LEU A 15 8.32 -12.04 46.86
CA LEU A 15 7.24 -12.33 45.92
C LEU A 15 7.31 -11.48 44.65
N ILE A 16 7.57 -10.17 44.78
CA ILE A 16 7.70 -9.28 43.62
C ILE A 16 8.90 -9.69 42.77
N ILE A 17 10.06 -9.97 43.38
CA ILE A 17 11.25 -10.42 42.65
C ILE A 17 10.98 -11.75 41.93
N ALA A 18 10.37 -12.72 42.61
CA ALA A 18 10.00 -14.00 42.01
C ALA A 18 9.00 -13.83 40.86
N LEU A 19 8.01 -12.95 41.03
CA LEU A 19 7.01 -12.65 40.00
C LEU A 19 7.63 -11.96 38.78
N LEU A 20 8.54 -11.00 38.99
CA LEU A 20 9.24 -10.30 37.91
C LEU A 20 10.17 -11.25 37.15
N ALA A 21 10.92 -12.10 37.87
CA ALA A 21 11.76 -13.13 37.26
C ALA A 21 10.93 -14.10 36.43
N PHE A 22 9.84 -14.63 37.00
CA PHE A 22 8.91 -15.53 36.30
C PHE A 22 8.27 -14.84 35.08
N SER A 23 7.78 -13.60 35.22
CA SER A 23 7.18 -12.83 34.13
C SER A 23 8.17 -12.61 32.98
N ARG A 24 9.43 -12.28 33.30
CA ARG A 24 10.48 -12.14 32.27
C ARG A 24 10.74 -13.46 31.55
N VAL A 25 10.96 -14.56 32.28
CA VAL A 25 11.26 -15.87 31.69
C VAL A 25 10.08 -16.38 30.86
N TYR A 26 8.85 -16.28 31.38
CA TYR A 26 7.64 -16.70 30.67
C TYR A 26 7.42 -15.88 29.39
N ARG A 27 7.57 -14.55 29.44
CA ARG A 27 7.43 -13.69 28.24
C ARG A 27 8.51 -13.98 27.21
N LYS A 28 9.77 -14.17 27.64
CA LYS A 28 10.88 -14.57 26.74
C LYS A 28 10.59 -15.89 26.05
N ARG A 29 10.24 -16.94 26.81
CA ARG A 29 9.91 -18.26 26.26
C ARG A 29 8.71 -18.23 25.32
N LYS A 30 7.67 -17.44 25.64
CA LYS A 30 6.51 -17.27 24.78
C LYS A 30 6.86 -16.54 23.47
N ALA A 31 7.73 -15.53 23.53
CA ALA A 31 8.22 -14.83 22.34
C ALA A 31 9.09 -15.73 21.46
N GLU A 32 9.98 -16.54 22.05
CA GLU A 32 10.79 -17.52 21.32
C GLU A 32 9.95 -18.64 20.71
N ALA A 33 8.94 -19.13 21.44
CA ALA A 33 8.00 -20.12 20.91
C ALA A 33 7.21 -19.56 19.73
N PHE A 34 6.75 -18.31 19.83
CA PHE A 34 6.11 -17.61 18.72
C PHE A 34 7.07 -17.46 17.52
N ALA A 35 8.31 -17.03 17.74
CA ALA A 35 9.30 -16.86 16.67
C ALA A 35 9.65 -18.18 15.95
N LYS A 36 9.65 -19.31 16.67
CA LYS A 36 9.95 -20.64 16.09
C LYS A 36 8.77 -21.27 15.34
N GLY A 37 7.55 -21.01 15.79
CA GLY A 37 6.32 -21.52 15.16
C GLY A 37 5.73 -20.61 14.08
N HIS A 38 6.24 -19.38 13.96
CA HIS A 38 5.72 -18.39 13.03
C HIS A 38 6.07 -18.74 11.59
N THR A 39 5.05 -19.11 10.81
CA THR A 39 5.12 -19.12 9.36
C THR A 39 4.72 -17.74 8.83
N PRO A 40 5.56 -17.10 7.98
CA PRO A 40 5.24 -15.79 7.43
C PRO A 40 3.96 -15.89 6.58
N TRP A 41 3.05 -14.92 6.75
CA TRP A 41 1.76 -14.92 6.04
C TRP A 41 1.92 -14.71 4.53
N PHE A 42 2.92 -13.93 4.14
CA PHE A 42 3.28 -13.70 2.76
C PHE A 42 4.59 -14.40 2.43
N GLU A 43 4.73 -14.77 1.16
CA GLU A 43 6.00 -15.25 0.61
C GLU A 43 7.09 -14.17 0.69
N SER A 44 8.34 -14.57 0.46
CA SER A 44 9.48 -13.64 0.39
C SER A 44 9.18 -12.46 -0.53
N HIS A 45 9.80 -11.31 -0.26
CA HIS A 45 9.55 -10.06 -0.99
C HIS A 45 10.67 -9.79 -1.99
N PRO A 46 10.62 -10.38 -3.20
CA PRO A 46 11.73 -10.29 -4.14
C PRO A 46 11.95 -8.86 -4.64
N GLU A 47 10.89 -8.05 -4.78
CA GLU A 47 11.05 -6.66 -5.25
C GLU A 47 11.78 -5.80 -4.23
N ARG A 48 11.52 -6.01 -2.93
CA ARG A 48 12.29 -5.38 -1.86
C ARG A 48 13.74 -5.82 -1.89
N ASP A 49 14.00 -7.13 -2.01
CA ASP A 49 15.36 -7.66 -2.00
C ASP A 49 16.16 -7.16 -3.22
N VAL A 50 15.53 -7.06 -4.40
CA VAL A 50 16.10 -6.41 -5.60
C VAL A 50 16.42 -4.94 -5.33
N TYR A 51 15.51 -4.20 -4.73
CA TYR A 51 15.76 -2.78 -4.41
C TYR A 51 16.90 -2.61 -3.40
N GLN A 52 16.93 -3.39 -2.32
CA GLN A 52 18.00 -3.32 -1.32
C GLN A 52 19.36 -3.73 -1.90
N THR A 53 19.39 -4.74 -2.78
CA THR A 53 20.63 -5.10 -3.48
C THR A 53 21.08 -4.02 -4.45
N LEU A 54 20.17 -3.31 -5.12
CA LEU A 54 20.49 -2.16 -5.96
C LEU A 54 21.07 -0.99 -5.15
N ILE A 55 20.52 -0.70 -3.96
CA ILE A 55 21.09 0.30 -3.06
C ILE A 55 22.46 -0.15 -2.53
N ALA A 56 22.58 -1.40 -2.09
CA ALA A 56 23.85 -1.91 -1.56
C ALA A 56 24.96 -1.95 -2.62
N ALA A 57 24.60 -2.20 -3.87
CA ALA A 57 25.51 -2.22 -5.02
C ALA A 57 25.84 -0.83 -5.56
N GLN A 58 25.40 0.26 -4.90
CA GLN A 58 25.56 1.64 -5.35
C GLN A 58 27.05 2.07 -5.37
N ASN A 59 27.76 1.60 -6.39
CA ASN A 59 29.07 2.03 -6.81
C ASN A 59 28.90 2.89 -8.06
N ASP A 60 28.59 4.18 -7.94
CA ASP A 60 28.57 5.24 -8.98
C ASP A 60 27.95 4.95 -10.38
N GLN A 61 27.38 3.77 -10.63
CA GLN A 61 27.00 3.29 -11.97
C GLN A 61 25.49 3.10 -12.16
N ILE A 62 24.69 3.16 -11.09
CA ILE A 62 23.24 2.93 -11.17
C ILE A 62 22.51 4.27 -11.26
N PRO A 63 21.75 4.54 -12.34
CA PRO A 63 20.94 5.75 -12.45
C PRO A 63 19.84 5.79 -11.39
N GLU A 64 19.55 6.98 -10.88
CA GLU A 64 18.51 7.21 -9.86
C GLU A 64 17.11 6.81 -10.37
N GLU A 65 16.88 6.91 -11.68
CA GLU A 65 15.64 6.49 -12.34
C GLU A 65 15.35 5.01 -12.14
N VAL A 66 16.40 4.16 -12.15
CA VAL A 66 16.27 2.71 -11.94
C VAL A 66 15.89 2.43 -10.49
N LEU A 67 16.48 3.16 -9.53
CA LEU A 67 16.13 3.03 -8.10
C LEU A 67 14.68 3.47 -7.84
N LYS A 68 14.23 4.58 -8.44
CA LYS A 68 12.83 5.04 -8.36
C LYS A 68 11.87 4.01 -8.97
N ALA A 69 12.22 3.40 -10.10
CA ALA A 69 11.42 2.35 -10.73
C ALA A 69 11.37 1.08 -9.87
N ALA A 70 12.49 0.69 -9.26
CA ALA A 70 12.55 -0.46 -8.34
C ALA A 70 11.70 -0.21 -7.08
N LEU A 71 11.77 0.98 -6.48
CA LEU A 71 10.92 1.36 -5.34
C LEU A 71 9.44 1.34 -5.72
N LEU A 72 9.08 1.81 -6.92
CA LEU A 72 7.71 1.73 -7.41
C LEU A 72 7.25 0.27 -7.60
N SER A 73 8.14 -0.61 -8.06
CA SER A 73 7.87 -2.05 -8.16
C SER A 73 7.64 -2.70 -6.80
N ARG A 74 8.44 -2.33 -5.79
CA ARG A 74 8.24 -2.73 -4.39
C ARG A 74 6.85 -2.29 -3.90
N ALA A 75 6.51 -1.01 -4.09
CA ALA A 75 5.20 -0.46 -3.73
C ALA A 75 4.02 -1.17 -4.45
N MET A 76 4.17 -1.55 -5.73
CA MET A 76 3.15 -2.32 -6.44
C MET A 76 2.89 -3.69 -5.81
N THR A 77 3.95 -4.40 -5.37
CA THR A 77 3.79 -5.67 -4.65
C THR A 77 3.08 -5.45 -3.31
N ASP A 78 3.43 -4.41 -2.57
CA ASP A 78 2.76 -4.07 -1.32
C ASP A 78 1.27 -3.78 -1.53
N VAL A 79 0.90 -3.05 -2.60
CA VAL A 79 -0.51 -2.83 -2.94
C VAL A 79 -1.24 -4.15 -3.21
N ARG A 80 -0.64 -5.11 -3.92
CA ARG A 80 -1.25 -6.44 -4.12
C ARG A 80 -1.46 -7.15 -2.78
N ARG A 81 -0.48 -7.07 -1.88
CA ARG A 81 -0.57 -7.63 -0.52
C ARG A 81 -1.66 -6.96 0.30
N ILE A 82 -1.81 -5.63 0.23
CA ILE A 82 -2.88 -4.87 0.90
C ILE A 82 -4.26 -5.33 0.44
N ILE A 83 -4.47 -5.45 -0.89
CA ILE A 83 -5.76 -5.89 -1.45
C ILE A 83 -6.09 -7.29 -0.93
N ARG A 84 -5.12 -8.22 -0.99
CA ARG A 84 -5.28 -9.59 -0.46
C ARG A 84 -5.57 -9.60 1.04
N MET A 85 -4.81 -8.85 1.83
CA MET A 85 -4.98 -8.73 3.28
C MET A 85 -6.38 -8.24 3.66
N ARG A 86 -6.91 -7.25 2.93
CA ARG A 86 -8.27 -6.75 3.15
C ARG A 86 -9.33 -7.82 2.89
N ASP A 87 -9.19 -8.56 1.79
CA ASP A 87 -10.15 -9.59 1.41
C ASP A 87 -10.08 -10.78 2.39
N ASP A 88 -8.86 -11.18 2.79
CA ASP A 88 -8.61 -12.20 3.81
C ASP A 88 -9.20 -11.79 5.17
N LYS A 89 -9.08 -10.52 5.58
CA LYS A 89 -9.63 -10.01 6.86
C LYS A 89 -11.14 -10.27 6.97
N GLN A 90 -11.87 -10.01 5.89
CA GLN A 90 -13.31 -10.23 5.85
C GLN A 90 -13.66 -11.72 5.92
N ALA A 91 -12.94 -12.56 5.17
CA ALA A 91 -13.13 -14.00 5.19
C ALA A 91 -12.81 -14.63 6.57
N LEU A 92 -11.71 -14.22 7.18
CA LEU A 92 -11.26 -14.70 8.49
C LEU A 92 -12.23 -14.33 9.61
N ALA A 93 -12.80 -13.12 9.58
CA ALA A 93 -13.81 -12.71 10.56
C ALA A 93 -15.03 -13.64 10.56
N VAL A 94 -15.48 -14.07 9.38
CA VAL A 94 -16.60 -15.02 9.24
C VAL A 94 -16.20 -16.43 9.70
N LEU A 95 -15.00 -16.89 9.38
CA LEU A 95 -14.50 -18.21 9.78
C LEU A 95 -14.24 -18.30 11.29
N ALA A 96 -13.76 -17.22 11.92
CA ALA A 96 -13.56 -17.13 13.35
C ALA A 96 -14.87 -17.26 14.13
N GLN A 97 -15.94 -16.59 13.67
CA GLN A 97 -17.27 -16.73 14.27
C GLN A 97 -17.83 -18.16 14.17
N LYS A 98 -17.46 -18.89 13.11
CA LYS A 98 -17.85 -20.30 12.92
C LYS A 98 -17.00 -21.29 13.73
N GLY A 99 -15.91 -20.84 14.35
CA GLY A 99 -14.98 -21.69 15.10
C GLY A 99 -14.17 -22.66 14.24
N SER A 100 -14.12 -22.44 12.92
CA SER A 100 -13.37 -23.30 11.98
C SER A 100 -11.88 -22.97 11.88
N ILE A 101 -11.42 -21.94 12.59
CA ILE A 101 -10.03 -21.45 12.58
C ILE A 101 -9.55 -21.20 14.00
N GLY A 102 -8.27 -21.46 14.25
CA GLY A 102 -7.64 -21.25 15.56
C GLY A 102 -7.30 -19.78 15.84
N ASP A 103 -7.21 -19.43 17.13
CA ASP A 103 -6.78 -18.10 17.58
C ASP A 103 -5.34 -17.77 17.13
N GLU A 104 -4.48 -18.79 17.02
CA GLU A 104 -3.12 -18.64 16.51
C GLU A 104 -3.10 -17.99 15.11
N THR A 105 -3.97 -18.42 14.20
CA THR A 105 -4.04 -17.85 12.85
C THR A 105 -4.49 -16.40 12.86
N MET A 106 -5.42 -16.04 13.75
CA MET A 106 -5.84 -14.64 13.95
C MET A 106 -4.70 -13.78 14.49
N THR A 107 -3.92 -14.31 15.44
CA THR A 107 -2.73 -13.60 15.94
C THR A 107 -1.64 -13.47 14.87
N ASN A 108 -1.45 -14.49 14.03
CA ASN A 108 -0.48 -14.45 12.93
C ASN A 108 -0.90 -13.42 11.86
N PHE A 109 -2.17 -13.42 11.49
CA PHE A 109 -2.73 -12.42 10.58
C PHE A 109 -2.54 -10.99 11.10
N ALA A 110 -2.82 -10.74 12.39
CA ALA A 110 -2.60 -9.44 13.01
C ALA A 110 -1.13 -9.03 13.08
N HIS A 111 -0.21 -10.00 13.14
CA HIS A 111 1.23 -9.74 13.04
C HIS A 111 1.62 -9.34 11.63
N ALA A 112 1.16 -10.08 10.62
CA ALA A 112 1.41 -9.78 9.22
C ALA A 112 0.81 -8.44 8.77
N GLU A 113 -0.35 -8.04 9.32
CA GLU A 113 -0.92 -6.70 9.10
C GLU A 113 0.05 -5.61 9.57
N LYS A 114 0.65 -5.76 10.76
CA LYS A 114 1.63 -4.81 11.29
C LYS A 114 2.96 -4.82 10.53
N GLU A 115 3.40 -5.98 10.07
CA GLU A 115 4.59 -6.10 9.23
C GLU A 115 4.40 -5.35 7.90
N LEU A 116 3.23 -5.52 7.27
CA LEU A 116 2.88 -4.80 6.05
C LEU A 116 2.73 -3.28 6.30
N GLU A 117 2.15 -2.86 7.42
CA GLU A 117 2.10 -1.45 7.81
C GLU A 117 3.50 -0.85 7.98
N ALA A 118 4.42 -1.59 8.59
CA ALA A 118 5.81 -1.16 8.75
C ALA A 118 6.51 -1.01 7.38
N GLU A 119 6.32 -1.97 6.48
CA GLU A 119 6.84 -1.92 5.11
C GLU A 119 6.29 -0.72 4.34
N ILE A 120 4.99 -0.42 4.45
CA ILE A 120 4.38 0.76 3.82
C ILE A 120 5.03 2.05 4.34
N LEU A 121 5.22 2.16 5.66
CA LEU A 121 5.85 3.35 6.24
C LEU A 121 7.32 3.50 5.79
N ASP A 122 8.04 2.39 5.67
CA ASP A 122 9.41 2.37 5.15
C ASP A 122 9.45 2.90 3.71
N VAL A 123 8.62 2.34 2.81
CA VAL A 123 8.50 2.79 1.40
C VAL A 123 8.08 4.26 1.30
N VAL A 124 7.15 4.74 2.13
CA VAL A 124 6.78 6.17 2.17
C VAL A 124 7.97 7.02 2.59
N SER A 125 8.72 6.59 3.61
CA SER A 125 9.88 7.32 4.10
C SER A 125 11.00 7.39 3.06
N GLU A 126 11.30 6.29 2.39
CA GLU A 126 12.27 6.19 1.29
C GLU A 126 11.83 7.02 0.08
N ALA A 127 10.55 6.98 -0.30
CA ALA A 127 10.06 7.82 -1.39
C ALA A 127 10.29 9.31 -1.10
N ASN A 128 10.12 9.73 0.16
CA ASN A 128 10.39 11.12 0.56
C ASN A 128 11.88 11.49 0.54
N THR A 129 12.81 10.52 0.61
CA THR A 129 14.25 10.82 0.46
C THR A 129 14.63 11.14 -0.98
N TYR A 130 13.99 10.49 -1.97
CA TYR A 130 14.18 10.82 -3.39
C TYR A 130 13.51 12.14 -3.80
N ARG A 131 12.29 12.39 -3.30
CA ARG A 131 11.56 13.63 -3.56
C ARG A 131 10.55 13.89 -2.45
N GLU A 132 10.64 15.08 -1.86
CA GLU A 132 9.68 15.53 -0.84
C GLU A 132 8.24 15.43 -1.36
N GLY A 133 7.36 14.81 -0.57
CA GLY A 133 5.95 14.61 -0.91
C GLY A 133 5.67 13.44 -1.85
N TRP A 134 6.69 12.75 -2.37
CA TRP A 134 6.48 11.58 -3.24
C TRP A 134 5.83 10.42 -2.50
N GLY A 135 6.11 10.26 -1.20
CA GLY A 135 5.50 9.22 -0.38
C GLY A 135 3.98 9.30 -0.28
N GLN A 136 3.36 10.47 -0.50
CA GLN A 136 1.90 10.61 -0.50
C GLN A 136 1.25 10.11 -1.80
N ILE A 137 1.99 10.13 -2.91
CA ILE A 137 1.46 9.79 -4.24
C ILE A 137 1.92 8.42 -4.75
N ILE A 138 3.00 7.85 -4.19
CA ILE A 138 3.57 6.58 -4.67
C ILE A 138 2.57 5.42 -4.60
N PHE A 139 1.82 5.27 -3.50
CA PHE A 139 0.84 4.20 -3.34
C PHE A 139 -0.41 4.37 -4.23
N PRO A 140 -1.02 5.58 -4.34
CA PRO A 140 -2.05 5.84 -5.35
C PRO A 140 -1.58 5.50 -6.78
N THR A 141 -0.38 5.95 -7.17
CA THR A 141 0.18 5.63 -8.49
C THR A 141 0.42 4.12 -8.68
N ALA A 142 0.99 3.45 -7.67
CA ALA A 142 1.19 2.00 -7.70
C ALA A 142 -0.14 1.23 -7.80
N SER A 143 -1.21 1.72 -7.16
CA SER A 143 -2.54 1.12 -7.24
C SER A 143 -3.12 1.16 -8.66
N GLU A 144 -3.02 2.31 -9.33
CA GLU A 144 -3.43 2.45 -10.73
C GLU A 144 -2.59 1.56 -11.65
N MET A 145 -1.28 1.45 -11.41
CA MET A 145 -0.41 0.55 -12.18
C MET A 145 -0.77 -0.92 -12.00
N VAL A 146 -1.04 -1.36 -10.76
CA VAL A 146 -1.49 -2.73 -10.48
C VAL A 146 -2.82 -3.02 -11.17
N ALA A 147 -3.77 -2.08 -11.14
CA ALA A 147 -5.05 -2.22 -11.83
C ALA A 147 -4.86 -2.31 -13.36
N HIS A 148 -4.00 -1.45 -13.93
CA HIS A 148 -3.67 -1.50 -15.35
C HIS A 148 -3.02 -2.83 -15.75
N LEU A 149 -2.06 -3.34 -14.96
CA LEU A 149 -1.42 -4.62 -15.23
C LEU A 149 -2.43 -5.78 -15.20
N LYS A 150 -3.37 -5.76 -14.25
CA LYS A 150 -4.46 -6.76 -14.19
C LYS A 150 -5.35 -6.71 -15.42
N HIS A 151 -5.74 -5.53 -15.88
CA HIS A 151 -6.53 -5.38 -17.11
C HIS A 151 -5.74 -5.84 -18.35
N LYS A 152 -4.45 -5.50 -18.40
CA LYS A 152 -3.54 -5.89 -19.47
C LYS A 152 -3.43 -7.43 -19.56
N GLU A 153 -3.24 -8.09 -18.43
CA GLU A 153 -3.18 -9.55 -18.33
C GLU A 153 -4.45 -10.22 -18.86
N ILE A 154 -5.64 -9.74 -18.44
CA ILE A 154 -6.93 -10.24 -18.92
C ILE A 154 -7.07 -10.03 -20.43
N TYR A 155 -6.72 -8.83 -20.92
CA TYR A 155 -6.85 -8.49 -22.34
C TYR A 155 -6.00 -9.40 -23.24
N TYR A 156 -4.73 -9.62 -22.90
CA TYR A 156 -3.88 -10.54 -23.65
C TYR A 156 -4.27 -12.01 -23.43
N GLY A 157 -4.75 -12.35 -22.23
CA GLY A 157 -5.26 -13.69 -21.90
C GLY A 157 -6.45 -14.11 -22.76
N ILE A 158 -7.33 -13.19 -23.14
CA ILE A 158 -8.48 -13.47 -24.03
C ILE A 158 -8.03 -14.01 -25.38
N GLN A 159 -6.94 -13.50 -25.94
CA GLN A 159 -6.43 -13.98 -27.24
C GLN A 159 -5.89 -15.41 -27.14
N ALA A 160 -5.16 -15.72 -26.07
CA ALA A 160 -4.66 -17.07 -25.82
C ALA A 160 -5.80 -18.07 -25.55
N GLN A 161 -6.79 -17.68 -24.74
CA GLN A 161 -7.97 -18.51 -24.47
C GLN A 161 -8.77 -18.80 -25.73
N ARG A 162 -8.95 -17.80 -26.60
CA ARG A 162 -9.63 -17.98 -27.89
C ARG A 162 -8.93 -19.02 -28.76
N GLN A 163 -7.60 -18.96 -28.87
CA GLN A 163 -6.84 -19.93 -29.65
C GLN A 163 -7.01 -21.35 -29.09
N ALA A 164 -6.88 -21.51 -27.77
CA ALA A 164 -7.08 -22.80 -27.11
C ALA A 164 -8.50 -23.36 -27.30
N GLU A 165 -9.52 -22.48 -27.27
CA GLU A 165 -10.91 -22.88 -27.52
C GLU A 165 -11.13 -23.31 -28.97
N VAL A 166 -10.55 -22.58 -29.95
CA VAL A 166 -10.60 -22.95 -31.36
C VAL A 166 -9.99 -24.33 -31.59
N GLU A 167 -8.78 -24.59 -31.07
CA GLU A 167 -8.13 -25.90 -31.18
C GLU A 167 -8.95 -27.02 -30.53
N ALA A 168 -9.59 -26.74 -29.38
CA ALA A 168 -10.45 -27.70 -28.70
C ALA A 168 -11.72 -28.01 -29.52
N LEU A 169 -12.30 -26.99 -30.18
CA LEU A 169 -13.48 -27.14 -31.03
C LEU A 169 -13.15 -27.87 -32.33
N GLU A 170 -12.00 -27.61 -32.94
CA GLU A 170 -11.51 -28.33 -34.12
C GLU A 170 -11.31 -29.82 -33.81
N LYS A 171 -10.66 -30.15 -32.68
CA LYS A 171 -10.53 -31.55 -32.22
C LYS A 171 -11.88 -32.21 -31.95
N ALA A 172 -12.86 -31.45 -31.48
CA ALA A 172 -14.21 -31.94 -31.24
C ALA A 172 -15.11 -31.96 -32.50
N GLY A 173 -14.62 -31.49 -33.66
CA GLY A 173 -15.39 -31.39 -34.89
C GLY A 173 -16.57 -30.41 -34.83
N LYS A 174 -16.54 -29.45 -33.89
CA LYS A 174 -17.60 -28.46 -33.68
C LYS A 174 -17.29 -27.17 -34.45
N PRO A 175 -18.30 -26.43 -34.93
CA PRO A 175 -18.08 -25.18 -35.67
C PRO A 175 -17.48 -24.10 -34.75
N ILE A 176 -16.48 -23.40 -35.27
CA ILE A 176 -15.82 -22.30 -34.55
C ILE A 176 -16.80 -21.10 -34.46
N PRO A 177 -17.07 -20.57 -33.26
CA PRO A 177 -17.93 -19.42 -33.10
C PRO A 177 -17.32 -18.18 -33.76
N LYS A 178 -18.00 -17.65 -34.78
CA LYS A 178 -17.64 -16.38 -35.42
C LYS A 178 -18.08 -15.22 -34.52
N PRO A 179 -17.29 -14.14 -34.41
CA PRO A 179 -17.71 -12.98 -33.64
C PRO A 179 -19.00 -12.39 -34.23
N THR A 180 -20.06 -12.34 -33.42
CA THR A 180 -21.38 -11.79 -33.80
C THR A 180 -21.32 -10.29 -34.07
N ILE A 181 -20.27 -9.62 -33.60
CA ILE A 181 -20.03 -8.20 -33.81
C ILE A 181 -18.71 -8.07 -34.57
N GLU A 182 -18.79 -7.78 -35.86
CA GLU A 182 -17.64 -7.24 -36.59
C GLU A 182 -17.41 -5.84 -36.06
N MET A 183 -16.37 -5.67 -35.24
CA MET A 183 -15.97 -4.32 -34.83
C MET A 183 -15.65 -3.53 -36.10
N PRO A 184 -16.20 -2.31 -36.27
CA PRO A 184 -15.85 -1.50 -37.41
C PRO A 184 -14.32 -1.37 -37.46
N PRO A 185 -13.70 -1.43 -38.66
CA PRO A 185 -12.28 -1.13 -38.77
C PRO A 185 -12.04 0.22 -38.09
N LEU A 186 -10.91 0.34 -37.38
CA LEU A 186 -10.52 1.60 -36.76
C LEU A 186 -10.35 2.62 -37.90
N VAL A 187 -11.43 3.33 -38.25
CA VAL A 187 -11.43 4.32 -39.32
C VAL A 187 -10.66 5.50 -38.77
N THR A 188 -9.34 5.46 -38.89
CA THR A 188 -8.57 6.69 -38.90
C THR A 188 -9.14 7.55 -40.02
N PRO A 189 -9.56 8.80 -39.77
CA PRO A 189 -10.05 9.69 -40.81
C PRO A 189 -9.08 9.70 -42.00
N PRO A 190 -9.57 9.73 -43.25
CA PRO A 190 -8.71 9.78 -44.44
C PRO A 190 -7.81 11.02 -44.34
N GLY A 191 -6.53 10.79 -44.06
CA GLY A 191 -5.53 11.83 -43.81
C GLY A 191 -4.51 11.48 -42.71
N THR A 192 -4.83 10.60 -41.76
CA THR A 192 -3.88 10.22 -40.70
C THR A 192 -3.09 8.98 -41.08
N THR A 193 -1.95 9.17 -41.72
CA THR A 193 -0.93 8.12 -41.83
C THR A 193 -0.30 7.90 -40.46
N ILE A 194 -0.62 6.79 -39.79
CA ILE A 194 0.17 6.33 -38.65
C ILE A 194 1.46 5.73 -39.23
N GLN A 195 2.48 6.56 -39.40
CA GLN A 195 3.84 6.04 -39.59
C GLN A 195 4.30 5.50 -38.25
N VAL A 196 4.39 4.17 -38.14
CA VAL A 196 5.15 3.53 -37.07
C VAL A 196 6.62 3.83 -37.37
N GLN A 197 7.10 4.98 -36.89
CA GLN A 197 8.51 5.31 -36.90
C GLN A 197 9.18 4.32 -35.93
N ALA A 198 9.85 3.31 -36.47
CA ALA A 198 10.82 2.54 -35.70
C ALA A 198 11.77 3.55 -35.05
N ALA A 199 11.93 3.44 -33.73
CA ALA A 199 12.76 4.33 -32.93
C ALA A 199 14.14 4.43 -33.58
N ASN A 200 14.45 5.61 -34.12
CA ASN A 200 15.82 5.96 -34.45
C ASN A 200 16.35 6.77 -33.27
N GLU A 201 17.52 6.38 -32.81
CA GLU A 201 18.21 6.93 -31.66
C GLU A 201 18.48 8.42 -31.85
N GLY A 202 18.15 9.22 -30.84
CA GLY A 202 18.67 10.58 -30.68
C GLY A 202 17.64 11.72 -30.63
N GLY A 203 17.45 12.28 -29.44
CA GLY A 203 17.41 13.73 -29.26
C GLY A 203 16.06 14.46 -29.28
N GLN A 204 15.69 14.94 -28.09
CA GLN A 204 15.00 16.21 -27.79
C GLN A 204 13.47 16.29 -27.94
N HIS A 205 12.81 16.32 -26.78
CA HIS A 205 11.40 16.63 -26.59
C HIS A 205 11.13 18.12 -26.80
N SER A 206 10.29 18.46 -27.78
CA SER A 206 9.55 19.73 -27.79
C SER A 206 8.05 19.42 -27.74
N ILE A 207 7.41 19.85 -26.66
CA ILE A 207 5.97 19.72 -26.43
C ILE A 207 5.29 20.84 -27.21
N THR A 208 4.59 20.51 -28.31
CA THR A 208 3.71 21.47 -28.99
C THR A 208 2.26 21.22 -28.58
N GLN A 209 1.74 22.19 -27.85
CA GLN A 209 0.38 22.37 -27.36
C GLN A 209 -0.62 22.52 -28.54
N MET A 210 -1.71 21.74 -28.54
CA MET A 210 -2.82 21.95 -29.49
C MET A 210 -3.97 22.70 -28.82
N SER A 211 -4.23 23.91 -29.31
CA SER A 211 -5.43 24.71 -29.03
C SER A 211 -6.57 24.29 -29.96
N ILE A 212 -7.76 24.09 -29.40
CA ILE A 212 -9.01 23.84 -30.15
C ILE A 212 -9.79 25.14 -30.22
N SER A 213 -10.02 25.63 -31.44
CA SER A 213 -10.95 26.73 -31.72
C SER A 213 -12.28 26.18 -32.24
N ASN A 214 -13.35 26.52 -31.53
CA ASN A 214 -14.75 26.23 -31.84
C ASN A 214 -15.30 27.26 -32.85
N PRO A 215 -16.09 26.88 -33.87
CA PRO A 215 -16.95 27.81 -34.58
C PRO A 215 -18.40 27.68 -34.13
N GLU A 216 -18.91 28.75 -33.54
CA GLU A 216 -20.35 29.03 -33.42
C GLU A 216 -20.90 29.40 -34.81
N ASP A 217 -22.08 28.87 -35.14
CA ASP A 217 -23.35 29.61 -35.30
C ASP A 217 -24.22 29.06 -36.44
N GLY A 218 -25.53 28.90 -36.19
CA GLY A 218 -26.53 28.82 -37.26
C GLY A 218 -27.65 27.77 -37.18
N THR A 219 -28.73 28.14 -36.47
CA THR A 219 -30.14 27.99 -36.89
C THR A 219 -30.85 26.62 -36.75
N ALA A 220 -31.82 26.60 -35.82
CA ALA A 220 -32.86 25.58 -35.67
C ALA A 220 -34.00 25.73 -36.71
N PRO A 221 -34.79 24.65 -36.92
CA PRO A 221 -36.24 24.85 -36.88
C PRO A 221 -36.97 23.84 -35.98
N ALA A 222 -38.06 24.34 -35.41
CA ALA A 222 -39.02 23.64 -34.56
C ALA A 222 -39.90 22.65 -35.33
N ILE A 223 -40.32 21.56 -34.66
CA ILE A 223 -41.46 20.73 -35.04
C ILE A 223 -42.28 20.47 -33.77
N GLU A 224 -43.56 20.85 -33.81
CA GLU A 224 -44.58 20.62 -32.79
C GLU A 224 -45.30 19.28 -32.97
N GLY A 225 -45.70 18.67 -31.83
CA GLY A 225 -46.89 17.82 -31.68
C GLY A 225 -46.71 16.30 -31.89
N ASP A 226 -46.84 15.48 -30.84
CA ASP A 226 -48.13 14.93 -30.40
C ASP A 226 -48.01 14.15 -29.06
N GLY A 227 -49.13 14.02 -28.33
CA GLY A 227 -49.18 13.86 -26.87
C GLY A 227 -49.03 12.46 -26.22
N LEU A 228 -49.10 12.51 -24.88
CA LEU A 228 -49.66 11.56 -23.88
C LEU A 228 -48.71 11.22 -22.73
N GLY A 229 -49.09 11.55 -21.49
CA GLY A 229 -48.60 10.85 -20.29
C GLY A 229 -48.37 11.70 -19.04
N ASP A 230 -49.45 11.91 -18.30
CA ASP A 230 -49.57 12.39 -16.92
C ASP A 230 -48.61 11.71 -15.90
N SER A 231 -47.97 12.50 -15.02
CA SER A 231 -48.03 12.35 -13.54
C SER A 231 -47.02 13.27 -12.79
N THR A 232 -47.58 14.32 -12.18
CA THR A 232 -47.37 14.83 -10.82
C THR A 232 -46.00 14.79 -10.08
N GLN A 233 -45.64 16.00 -9.61
CA GLN A 233 -45.12 16.36 -8.26
C GLN A 233 -43.67 15.95 -7.91
N SER A 234 -42.84 16.73 -7.23
CA SER A 234 -42.87 18.08 -6.66
C SER A 234 -41.43 18.37 -6.16
N SER A 235 -40.98 19.63 -6.25
CA SER A 235 -39.87 20.13 -5.40
C SER A 235 -40.47 20.69 -4.10
N PRO A 236 -39.68 20.82 -3.00
CA PRO A 236 -39.10 22.15 -2.77
C PRO A 236 -37.72 22.21 -2.08
N SER A 237 -37.04 23.29 -2.47
CA SER A 237 -36.01 24.14 -1.84
C SER A 237 -35.52 23.96 -0.38
N SER A 238 -34.18 24.05 -0.26
CA SER A 238 -33.38 24.97 0.57
C SER A 238 -33.61 25.13 2.08
N GLN A 239 -32.56 24.87 2.88
CA GLN A 239 -32.12 25.83 3.92
C GLN A 239 -30.66 25.65 4.39
N LYS A 240 -29.95 26.78 4.42
CA LYS A 240 -28.68 27.10 5.10
C LYS A 240 -28.67 26.68 6.57
N GLN A 241 -27.50 26.28 7.10
CA GLN A 241 -26.79 26.96 8.21
C GLN A 241 -25.48 26.25 8.60
N SER A 242 -24.43 27.05 8.82
CA SER A 242 -23.23 26.70 9.59
C SER A 242 -23.42 27.13 11.06
N PRO A 243 -22.67 26.60 12.04
CA PRO A 243 -21.49 27.36 12.49
C PRO A 243 -20.27 26.54 12.97
N LYS A 244 -19.12 27.22 12.95
CA LYS A 244 -17.81 26.88 13.55
C LYS A 244 -17.88 26.92 15.10
N GLN A 245 -17.15 26.02 15.79
CA GLN A 245 -16.25 26.30 16.94
C GLN A 245 -15.82 25.01 17.67
N ASN A 246 -14.53 24.63 17.57
CA ASN A 246 -13.64 24.17 18.66
C ASN A 246 -12.44 23.36 18.12
N LYS A 247 -11.34 24.05 17.83
CA LYS A 247 -10.00 23.46 17.73
C LYS A 247 -8.98 24.36 18.43
N LYS A 248 -9.00 24.37 19.77
CA LYS A 248 -7.92 24.89 20.62
C LYS A 248 -7.90 24.15 21.97
N SER A 249 -7.44 22.90 21.99
CA SER A 249 -7.01 22.25 23.25
C SER A 249 -6.10 21.02 23.10
N ALA A 250 -5.67 20.63 21.88
CA ALA A 250 -4.79 19.47 21.70
C ALA A 250 -3.30 19.81 21.48
N ALA A 251 -2.97 21.05 21.09
CA ALA A 251 -1.61 21.43 20.68
C ALA A 251 -0.66 21.79 21.86
N ALA A 252 -1.17 21.92 23.09
CA ALA A 252 -0.35 22.30 24.24
C ALA A 252 0.25 21.11 25.02
N LYS A 253 -0.25 19.88 24.83
CA LYS A 253 0.25 18.69 25.55
C LYS A 253 1.39 17.94 24.85
N ALA A 254 1.64 18.19 23.56
CA ALA A 254 2.69 17.50 22.81
C ALA A 254 4.09 18.15 22.96
N LYS A 255 4.18 19.43 23.35
CA LYS A 255 5.47 20.13 23.46
C LYS A 255 6.23 19.91 24.78
N ALA A 256 5.56 19.44 25.84
CA ALA A 256 6.23 19.21 27.13
C ALA A 256 6.99 17.86 27.20
N ALA A 257 6.61 16.87 26.40
CA ALA A 257 7.22 15.54 26.44
C ALA A 257 8.58 15.46 25.71
N ILE A 258 8.82 16.33 24.72
CA ILE A 258 10.02 16.30 23.89
C ILE A 258 11.22 16.98 24.60
N SER A 259 10.96 17.93 25.50
CA SER A 259 12.02 18.63 26.25
C SER A 259 12.65 17.78 27.38
N ALA A 260 11.92 16.81 27.93
CA ALA A 260 12.42 15.99 29.04
C ALA A 260 13.36 14.86 28.56
N GLY A 261 13.14 14.31 27.37
CA GLY A 261 13.92 13.19 26.83
C GLY A 261 15.35 13.55 26.42
N LYS A 262 15.61 14.80 26.03
CA LYS A 262 16.92 15.22 25.52
C LYS A 262 17.96 15.50 26.61
N SER A 263 17.51 15.74 27.85
CA SER A 263 18.41 15.95 29.01
C SER A 263 18.98 14.65 29.59
N LYS A 264 18.33 13.50 29.35
CA LYS A 264 18.71 12.22 29.98
C LYS A 264 19.70 11.39 29.17
N LEU A 265 19.92 11.74 27.89
CA LEU A 265 20.87 11.04 27.02
C LEU A 265 22.27 11.66 27.04
N ALA A 266 22.41 12.92 27.45
CA ALA A 266 23.70 13.61 27.54
C ALA A 266 24.48 13.31 28.84
N ALA A 267 23.82 12.77 29.87
CA ALA A 267 24.45 12.47 31.15
C ALA A 267 25.03 11.04 31.25
N THR A 268 24.73 10.16 30.30
CA THR A 268 25.18 8.75 30.28
C THR A 268 26.32 8.46 29.30
N VAL A 269 26.85 9.48 28.62
CA VAL A 269 27.94 9.32 27.63
C VAL A 269 29.25 9.98 28.12
N ALA A 270 29.29 10.46 29.37
CA ALA A 270 30.45 11.18 29.91
C ALA A 270 31.16 10.45 31.07
N ASP A 271 30.89 9.15 31.28
CA ASP A 271 31.32 8.41 32.49
C ASP A 271 31.96 7.04 32.15
N GLU A 272 32.48 6.84 30.92
CA GLU A 272 33.10 5.56 30.48
C GLU A 272 34.51 5.70 29.87
N ASP A 273 35.24 6.81 30.10
CA ASP A 273 36.57 7.06 29.49
C ASP A 273 37.73 7.24 30.51
N GLU A 274 37.67 6.65 31.70
CA GLU A 274 38.83 6.54 32.60
C GLU A 274 38.89 5.15 33.22
N ASP A 275 39.84 4.30 32.78
CA ASP A 275 40.54 3.27 33.57
C ASP A 275 41.27 2.26 32.65
N GLU A 276 42.32 2.67 31.94
CA GLU A 276 43.39 1.76 31.48
C GLU A 276 44.76 2.47 31.50
N GLU A 277 45.36 2.62 32.68
CA GLU A 277 46.81 2.80 32.84
C GLU A 277 47.21 2.39 34.27
N GLU A 278 47.71 1.16 34.43
CA GLU A 278 48.81 0.75 35.34
C GLU A 278 48.87 -0.78 35.43
N ASP A 279 49.93 -1.38 34.88
CA ASP A 279 50.78 -2.31 35.64
C ASP A 279 52.03 -2.68 34.81
N ALA A 280 53.17 -2.21 35.32
CA ALA A 280 54.51 -2.71 35.10
C ALA A 280 55.01 -3.33 36.41
#